data_AF-A0A5A7Q8J7-F1
#
_entry.id   AF-A0A5A7Q8J7-F1
#
_cell.length_a   1.000
_cell.length_b   1.000
_cell.length_c   1.000
_cell.angle_alpha   90.00
_cell.angle_beta   90.00
_cell.angle_gamma   90.00
#
_symmetry.space_group_name_H-M   'P 1'
#
loop_
_entity.id
_entity.type
_entity.pdbx_description
1 polymer ?
#
loop_
_entity_poly.entity_id
_entity_poly.type
_entity_poly.pdbx_seq_one_letter_code
_entity_poly.pdbx_strand_id
1 'polypeptide(L)'
;MATYYNKNNVDVEIGNNGQLYPGMSENPQMRWAFIRKVYSILCIQFLLTFGVALAMFLIQPVRTFMRTPPGIIVFVAILIVTFILCMMMHCFSQKHPWNIILLFLFTLAMACLVGASSTLRKGETVLLAAGLTLVITIGLTLFTFIAAKRGADFSFLGPFLFCALLLLFAFAIIRIIFPMGRLGEQVIGCIGALVFSGFIIYDTDNVIKRFTYDQYIEAAACLFLDIINLFMSLLAILAMADFRDKRFVDIEMANGGFSGVEDELRCAFICKVYALLCVQLVMVFGVSLAMTLVHPVRKFMLTDAGYYVLFGTTVFTIIVFILMLCLRELHPVNYILLFLFTLGIAFTTGAVCSHQKAETVLLAAGLTLVASVGLTLFTFVAAKRGWDFSFLGPFLFSALLLLLAFGLFRVFFHTGNLVNQLMGVFGALVFCGYMVYDTFNLIKRFTYDQYIEAALCLFLDIINLFLQLLALMGSDDK
;
A
#
# COMPACT_ATOMS: atom_id res chain seq x y z
N MET A 1 66.54 35.59 11.34
CA MET A 1 67.01 34.26 10.87
C MET A 1 65.99 33.22 11.31
N ALA A 2 65.76 32.19 10.51
CA ALA A 2 64.52 31.40 10.46
C ALA A 2 63.91 30.90 11.80
N THR A 3 62.60 31.09 11.94
CA THR A 3 61.71 30.33 12.82
C THR A 3 61.62 28.88 12.32
N TYR A 4 61.92 27.91 13.19
CA TYR A 4 61.68 26.49 12.87
C TYR A 4 60.26 26.08 13.23
N TYR A 5 59.46 25.84 12.19
CA TYR A 5 58.23 25.04 12.27
C TYR A 5 58.60 23.62 12.72
N ASN A 6 57.92 23.07 13.73
CA ASN A 6 57.82 21.62 13.88
C ASN A 6 56.35 21.20 13.70
N LYS A 7 56.16 20.05 13.07
CA LYS A 7 54.95 19.62 12.39
C LYS A 7 54.50 18.29 12.98
N ASN A 8 53.18 18.16 13.19
CA ASN A 8 52.50 16.98 13.74
C ASN A 8 52.77 16.73 15.24
N ASN A 9 51.88 17.25 16.09
CA ASN A 9 51.08 16.32 16.89
C ASN A 9 49.64 16.45 16.41
N VAL A 10 48.99 15.30 16.18
CA VAL A 10 47.60 15.24 15.78
C VAL A 10 46.78 15.34 17.06
N ASP A 11 46.04 16.44 17.22
CA ASP A 11 45.16 16.60 18.38
C ASP A 11 44.00 15.60 18.28
N VAL A 12 44.07 14.53 19.08
CA VAL A 12 43.04 13.48 19.18
C VAL A 12 41.85 13.95 20.06
N GLU A 13 41.58 15.25 20.06
CA GLU A 13 40.48 15.89 20.80
C GLU A 13 39.57 16.70 19.87
N ILE A 14 39.11 16.08 18.77
CA ILE A 14 37.96 16.60 18.00
C ILE A 14 36.67 16.28 18.76
N GLY A 15 36.50 16.93 19.91
CA GLY A 15 35.24 16.98 20.65
C GLY A 15 34.25 17.89 19.92
N ASN A 16 33.37 17.31 19.11
CA ASN A 16 32.14 17.91 18.60
C ASN A 16 32.26 19.41 18.19
N ASN A 17 33.01 19.70 17.12
CA ASN A 17 33.37 21.05 16.62
C ASN A 17 32.16 21.91 16.17
N GLY A 18 31.28 22.30 17.10
CA GLY A 18 30.14 23.20 16.86
C GLY A 18 29.11 22.72 15.83
N GLN A 19 29.25 21.50 15.31
CA GLN A 19 28.43 20.96 14.22
C GLN A 19 26.96 20.89 14.65
N LEU A 20 26.07 21.39 13.78
CA LEU A 20 24.64 21.37 14.05
C LEU A 20 24.03 19.97 13.95
N TYR A 21 24.60 19.15 13.06
CA TYR A 21 24.23 17.77 12.79
C TYR A 21 25.50 16.92 12.62
N PRO A 22 25.52 15.66 13.09
CA PRO A 22 26.66 14.77 12.91
C PRO A 22 27.02 14.56 11.43
N GLY A 23 28.31 14.55 11.10
CA GLY A 23 28.80 14.36 9.73
C GLY A 23 28.71 15.60 8.82
N MET A 24 28.29 16.75 9.36
CA MET A 24 28.14 17.99 8.59
C MET A 24 29.49 18.72 8.40
N SER A 25 29.92 18.88 7.15
CA SER A 25 31.16 19.59 6.79
C SER A 25 31.02 21.11 6.63
N GLU A 26 29.80 21.65 6.53
CA GLU A 26 29.55 23.07 6.30
C GLU A 26 29.31 23.88 7.59
N ASN A 27 29.32 25.21 7.48
CA ASN A 27 29.10 26.11 8.61
C ASN A 27 27.64 26.02 9.16
N PRO A 28 27.46 25.67 10.45
CA PRO A 28 26.17 25.61 11.15
C PRO A 28 25.25 26.82 10.94
N GLN A 29 25.82 28.03 10.91
CA GLN A 29 25.06 29.28 10.82
C GLN A 29 24.41 29.45 9.44
N MET A 30 25.14 29.07 8.38
CA MET A 30 24.66 29.13 7.00
C MET A 30 23.52 28.13 6.77
N ARG A 31 23.63 26.91 7.33
CA ARG A 31 22.55 25.90 7.27
C ARG A 31 21.29 26.35 8.01
N TRP A 32 21.41 26.95 9.19
CA TRP A 32 20.24 27.55 9.87
C TRP A 32 19.63 28.74 9.13
N ALA A 33 20.42 29.53 8.40
CA ALA A 33 19.90 30.59 7.54
C ALA A 33 19.12 30.01 6.35
N PHE A 34 19.66 28.99 5.69
CA PHE A 34 19.00 28.26 4.60
C PHE A 34 17.67 27.63 5.04
N ILE A 35 17.67 26.85 6.13
CA ILE A 35 16.47 26.18 6.66
C ILE A 35 15.38 27.21 6.97
N ARG A 36 15.73 28.31 7.66
CA ARG A 36 14.77 29.41 7.92
C ARG A 36 14.19 29.98 6.62
N LYS A 37 15.01 30.15 5.57
CA LYS A 37 14.56 30.67 4.27
C LYS A 37 13.56 29.73 3.59
N VAL A 38 13.85 28.42 3.56
CA VAL A 38 12.95 27.38 3.02
C VAL A 38 11.60 27.40 3.74
N TYR A 39 11.59 27.34 5.08
CA TYR A 39 10.34 27.36 5.85
C TYR A 39 9.59 28.70 5.80
N SER A 40 10.29 29.83 5.59
CA SER A 40 9.65 31.13 5.38
C SER A 40 8.88 31.18 4.05
N ILE A 41 9.48 30.64 2.98
CA ILE A 41 8.83 30.52 1.67
C ILE A 41 7.63 29.57 1.76
N LEU A 42 7.83 28.39 2.37
CA LEU A 42 6.78 27.40 2.59
C LEU A 42 5.56 27.97 3.34
N CYS A 43 5.81 28.79 4.38
CA CYS A 43 4.75 29.49 5.12
C CYS A 43 3.96 30.45 4.22
N ILE A 44 4.64 31.24 3.38
CA ILE A 44 4.00 32.14 2.40
C ILE A 44 3.16 31.33 1.38
N GLN A 45 3.66 30.17 0.93
CA GLN A 45 2.93 29.30 0.01
C GLN A 45 1.63 28.76 0.62
N PHE A 46 1.63 28.38 1.91
CA PHE A 46 0.40 27.96 2.60
C PHE A 46 -0.54 29.12 2.88
N LEU A 47 -0.05 30.31 3.23
CA LEU A 47 -0.91 31.50 3.41
C LEU A 47 -1.61 31.88 2.10
N LEU A 48 -0.90 31.85 0.97
CA LEU A 48 -1.49 32.06 -0.35
C LEU A 48 -2.52 30.97 -0.69
N THR A 49 -2.17 29.70 -0.46
CA THR A 49 -3.05 28.55 -0.72
C THR A 49 -4.34 28.61 0.10
N PHE A 50 -4.23 28.92 1.39
CA PHE A 50 -5.36 29.10 2.29
C PHE A 50 -6.24 30.28 1.85
N GLY A 51 -5.64 31.43 1.53
CA GLY A 51 -6.37 32.61 1.07
C GLY A 51 -7.17 32.37 -0.22
N VAL A 52 -6.56 31.74 -1.22
CA VAL A 52 -7.22 31.38 -2.49
C VAL A 52 -8.31 30.33 -2.26
N ALA A 53 -8.03 29.27 -1.50
CA ALA A 53 -9.01 28.22 -1.21
C ALA A 53 -10.22 28.78 -0.43
N LEU A 54 -9.98 29.66 0.54
CA LEU A 54 -11.03 30.36 1.29
C LEU A 54 -11.86 31.28 0.38
N ALA A 55 -11.22 32.06 -0.50
CA ALA A 55 -11.92 32.92 -1.46
C ALA A 55 -12.81 32.10 -2.42
N MET A 56 -12.27 31.03 -3.02
CA MET A 56 -13.04 30.12 -3.87
C MET A 56 -14.19 29.44 -3.13
N PHE A 57 -14.01 29.13 -1.84
CA PHE A 57 -15.05 28.55 -1.01
C PHE A 57 -16.16 29.56 -0.69
N LEU A 58 -15.82 30.79 -0.29
CA LEU A 58 -16.79 31.82 0.12
C LEU A 58 -17.60 32.41 -1.05
N ILE A 59 -16.99 32.55 -2.23
CA ILE A 59 -17.66 33.14 -3.40
C ILE A 59 -18.62 32.11 -4.02
N GLN A 60 -19.93 32.25 -3.73
CA GLN A 60 -20.97 31.33 -4.22
C GLN A 60 -20.93 31.06 -5.73
N PRO A 61 -20.80 32.07 -6.64
CA PRO A 61 -20.68 31.83 -8.07
C PRO A 61 -19.51 30.93 -8.49
N VAL A 62 -18.37 31.00 -7.78
CA VAL A 62 -17.22 30.12 -8.04
C VAL A 62 -17.54 28.70 -7.60
N ARG A 63 -18.10 28.54 -6.39
CA ARG A 63 -18.51 27.23 -5.85
C ARG A 63 -19.54 26.51 -6.73
N THR A 64 -20.49 27.24 -7.32
CA THR A 64 -21.47 26.66 -8.27
C THR A 64 -20.85 26.38 -9.63
N PHE A 65 -20.02 27.30 -10.17
CA PHE A 65 -19.30 27.10 -11.43
C PHE A 65 -18.44 25.83 -11.42
N MET A 66 -17.69 25.56 -10.35
CA MET A 66 -16.84 24.37 -10.25
C MET A 66 -17.58 23.02 -10.31
N ARG A 67 -18.92 23.02 -10.15
CA ARG A 67 -19.76 21.82 -10.29
C ARG A 67 -20.32 21.62 -11.70
N THR A 68 -20.10 22.58 -12.60
CA THR A 68 -20.57 22.51 -13.99
C THR A 68 -19.52 21.84 -14.89
N PRO A 69 -19.90 21.26 -16.05
CA PRO A 69 -18.93 20.68 -16.99
C PRO A 69 -17.83 21.67 -17.44
N PRO A 70 -18.11 22.96 -17.73
CA PRO A 70 -17.07 23.95 -17.97
C PRO A 70 -16.10 24.13 -16.78
N GLY A 71 -16.60 24.08 -15.55
CA GLY A 71 -15.75 24.11 -14.34
C GLY A 71 -14.79 22.93 -14.23
N ILE A 72 -15.22 21.73 -14.65
CA ILE A 72 -14.37 20.54 -14.73
C ILE A 72 -13.30 20.70 -15.82
N ILE A 73 -13.64 21.27 -16.98
CA ILE A 73 -12.66 21.57 -18.04
C ILE A 73 -11.60 22.56 -17.54
N VAL A 74 -12.02 23.62 -16.83
CA VAL A 74 -11.09 24.58 -16.20
C VAL A 74 -10.19 23.89 -15.16
N PHE A 75 -10.73 22.98 -14.33
CA PHE A 75 -9.95 22.19 -13.38
C PHE A 75 -8.86 21.35 -14.05
N VAL A 76 -9.21 20.63 -15.13
CA VAL A 76 -8.24 19.84 -15.92
C VAL A 76 -7.19 20.73 -16.60
N ALA A 77 -7.59 21.89 -17.12
CA ALA A 77 -6.66 22.85 -17.72
C ALA A 77 -5.65 23.39 -16.69
N ILE A 78 -6.09 23.72 -15.46
CA ILE A 78 -5.20 24.16 -14.38
C ILE A 78 -4.24 23.02 -13.98
N LEU A 79 -4.71 21.76 -13.95
CA LEU A 79 -3.86 20.60 -13.65
C LEU A 79 -2.73 20.44 -14.68
N ILE A 80 -3.03 20.58 -15.98
CA ILE A 80 -2.03 20.55 -17.05
C ILE A 80 -1.04 21.71 -16.90
N VAL A 81 -1.52 22.94 -16.65
CA VAL A 81 -0.67 24.12 -16.42
C VAL A 81 0.25 23.92 -15.21
N THR A 82 -0.24 23.35 -14.11
CA THR A 82 0.56 23.01 -12.93
C THR A 82 1.70 22.03 -13.26
N PHE A 83 1.43 21.00 -14.07
CA PHE A 83 2.47 20.04 -14.47
C PHE A 83 3.55 20.70 -15.34
N ILE A 84 3.15 21.57 -16.28
CA ILE A 84 4.08 22.36 -17.11
C ILE A 84 4.93 23.29 -16.23
N LEU A 85 4.31 24.01 -15.28
CA LEU A 85 5.02 24.88 -14.35
C LEU A 85 6.02 24.12 -13.46
N CYS A 86 5.67 22.91 -13.03
CA CYS A 86 6.58 22.04 -12.27
C CYS A 86 7.83 21.66 -13.11
N MET A 87 7.64 21.25 -14.37
CA MET A 87 8.74 20.94 -15.29
C MET A 87 9.61 22.19 -15.56
N MET A 88 9.00 23.34 -15.81
CA MET A 88 9.71 24.60 -16.02
C MET A 88 10.51 25.02 -14.77
N MET A 89 9.94 24.85 -13.58
CA MET A 89 10.60 25.18 -12.32
C MET A 89 11.87 24.34 -12.10
N HIS A 90 11.87 23.06 -12.45
CA HIS A 90 13.09 22.23 -12.38
C HIS A 90 14.17 22.72 -13.37
N CYS A 91 13.80 23.05 -14.60
CA CYS A 91 14.73 23.54 -15.63
C CYS A 91 15.29 24.95 -15.38
N PHE A 92 14.59 25.79 -14.61
CA PHE A 92 14.93 27.21 -14.38
C PHE A 92 15.17 27.57 -12.91
N SER A 93 15.22 26.59 -12.00
CA SER A 93 15.36 26.76 -10.53
C SER A 93 16.52 27.66 -10.10
N GLN A 94 17.65 27.62 -10.83
CA GLN A 94 18.86 28.39 -10.52
C GLN A 94 18.93 29.76 -11.20
N LYS A 95 17.93 30.17 -11.99
CA LYS A 95 17.96 31.41 -12.79
C LYS A 95 17.06 32.49 -12.18
N HIS A 96 17.66 33.45 -11.49
CA HIS A 96 16.97 34.65 -11.01
C HIS A 96 16.65 35.61 -12.18
N PRO A 97 15.48 36.29 -12.22
CA PRO A 97 14.35 36.22 -11.29
C PRO A 97 13.32 35.12 -11.62
N TRP A 98 13.50 34.40 -12.73
CA TRP A 98 12.55 33.42 -13.25
C TRP A 98 12.18 32.33 -12.23
N ASN A 99 13.12 31.89 -11.43
CA ASN A 99 12.88 30.90 -10.38
C ASN A 99 11.82 31.33 -9.34
N ILE A 100 11.83 32.59 -8.90
CA ILE A 100 10.83 33.13 -7.96
C ILE A 100 9.47 33.33 -8.66
N ILE A 101 9.47 33.80 -9.91
CA ILE A 101 8.25 34.02 -10.70
C ILE A 101 7.55 32.67 -10.98
N LEU A 102 8.31 31.65 -11.38
CA LEU A 102 7.79 30.29 -11.61
C LEU A 102 7.28 29.66 -10.32
N LEU A 103 7.97 29.82 -9.18
CA LEU A 103 7.49 29.35 -7.88
C LEU A 103 6.16 30.00 -7.48
N PHE A 104 6.01 31.31 -7.70
CA PHE A 104 4.76 32.03 -7.43
C PHE A 104 3.62 31.53 -8.32
N LEU A 105 3.83 31.42 -9.64
CA LEU A 105 2.82 30.92 -10.58
C LEU A 105 2.43 29.47 -10.28
N PHE A 106 3.40 28.61 -9.97
CA PHE A 106 3.18 27.23 -9.56
C PHE A 106 2.34 27.14 -8.28
N THR A 107 2.69 27.93 -7.26
CA THR A 107 1.95 27.99 -6.00
C THR A 107 0.52 28.48 -6.22
N LEU A 108 0.31 29.49 -7.08
CA LEU A 108 -1.01 30.01 -7.41
C LEU A 108 -1.87 28.95 -8.16
N ALA A 109 -1.28 28.22 -9.10
CA ALA A 109 -1.98 27.16 -9.83
C ALA A 109 -2.36 25.99 -8.90
N MET A 110 -1.44 25.56 -8.02
CA MET A 110 -1.71 24.58 -6.96
C MET A 110 -2.80 25.06 -5.99
N ALA A 111 -2.77 26.34 -5.59
CA ALA A 111 -3.77 26.94 -4.73
C ALA A 111 -5.17 26.89 -5.35
N CYS A 112 -5.29 27.14 -6.66
CA CYS A 112 -6.54 26.99 -7.39
C CYS A 112 -7.02 25.53 -7.47
N LEU A 113 -6.14 24.54 -7.64
CA LEU A 113 -6.51 23.11 -7.61
C LEU A 113 -7.03 22.67 -6.24
N VAL A 114 -6.35 23.10 -5.17
CA VAL A 114 -6.72 22.80 -3.78
C VAL A 114 -8.03 23.49 -3.40
N GLY A 115 -8.20 24.76 -3.79
CA GLY A 115 -9.43 25.52 -3.63
C GLY A 115 -10.61 24.87 -4.37
N ALA A 116 -10.45 24.58 -5.67
CA ALA A 116 -11.43 23.85 -6.46
C ALA A 116 -11.85 22.53 -5.81
N SER A 117 -10.89 21.70 -5.42
CA SER A 117 -11.15 20.41 -4.76
C SER A 117 -11.91 20.57 -3.44
N SER A 118 -11.64 21.65 -2.70
CA SER A 118 -12.32 21.98 -1.45
C SER A 118 -13.78 22.45 -1.67
N THR A 119 -14.09 23.16 -2.77
CA THR A 119 -15.48 23.58 -3.10
C THR A 119 -16.45 22.41 -3.35
N LEU A 120 -15.91 21.22 -3.64
CA LEU A 120 -16.65 19.98 -3.90
C LEU A 120 -16.95 19.18 -2.61
N ARG A 121 -16.42 19.58 -1.44
CA ARG A 121 -16.56 18.86 -0.16
C ARG A 121 -17.30 19.71 0.90
N LYS A 122 -17.68 19.12 2.03
CA LYS A 122 -18.25 19.85 3.18
C LYS A 122 -17.15 20.71 3.83
N GLY A 123 -17.49 21.93 4.28
CA GLY A 123 -16.52 22.85 4.91
C GLY A 123 -15.88 22.30 6.19
N GLU A 124 -16.66 21.60 7.02
CA GLU A 124 -16.19 20.94 8.25
C GLU A 124 -15.11 19.90 7.97
N THR A 125 -15.32 19.05 6.94
CA THR A 125 -14.33 18.08 6.47
C THR A 125 -13.04 18.77 6.00
N VAL A 126 -13.15 19.84 5.22
CA VAL A 126 -12.00 20.59 4.70
C VAL A 126 -11.17 21.16 5.84
N LEU A 127 -11.82 21.73 6.86
CA LEU A 127 -11.15 22.27 8.04
C LEU A 127 -10.49 21.18 8.88
N LEU A 128 -11.15 20.03 9.07
CA LEU A 128 -10.60 18.87 9.79
C LEU A 128 -9.38 18.28 9.08
N ALA A 129 -9.44 18.15 7.75
CA ALA A 129 -8.32 17.69 6.93
C ALA A 129 -7.13 18.65 7.01
N ALA A 130 -7.36 19.97 6.95
CA ALA A 130 -6.32 20.99 7.11
C ALA A 130 -5.69 20.92 8.51
N GLY A 131 -6.49 20.79 9.57
CA GLY A 131 -6.01 20.65 10.94
C GLY A 131 -5.15 19.40 11.16
N LEU A 132 -5.59 18.24 10.65
CA LEU A 132 -4.82 16.99 10.73
C LEU A 132 -3.53 17.06 9.92
N THR A 133 -3.56 17.66 8.73
CA THR A 133 -2.34 17.89 7.92
C THR A 133 -1.33 18.75 8.68
N LEU A 134 -1.78 19.84 9.31
CA LEU A 134 -0.93 20.72 10.11
C LEU A 134 -0.27 19.96 11.27
N VAL A 135 -1.06 19.20 12.05
CA VAL A 135 -0.55 18.43 13.20
C VAL A 135 0.46 17.36 12.77
N ILE A 136 0.16 16.60 11.72
CA ILE A 136 1.06 15.56 11.19
C ILE A 136 2.34 16.20 10.64
N THR A 137 2.23 17.28 9.86
CA THR A 137 3.40 17.97 9.28
C THR A 137 4.31 18.53 10.37
N ILE A 138 3.76 19.21 11.38
CA ILE A 138 4.56 19.74 12.51
C ILE A 138 5.17 18.60 13.32
N GLY A 139 4.42 17.54 13.61
CA GLY A 139 4.92 16.38 14.34
C GLY A 139 6.08 15.67 13.63
N LEU A 140 5.93 15.40 12.33
CA LEU A 140 6.93 14.69 11.53
C LEU A 140 8.18 15.55 11.25
N THR A 141 8.02 16.85 11.00
CA THR A 141 9.17 17.76 10.84
C THR A 141 9.95 17.90 12.15
N LEU A 142 9.29 18.07 13.30
CA LEU A 142 9.97 18.10 14.60
C LEU A 142 10.66 16.76 14.92
N PHE A 143 10.02 15.64 14.62
CA PHE A 143 10.62 14.31 14.75
C PHE A 143 11.90 14.18 13.92
N THR A 144 11.90 14.58 12.65
CA THR A 144 13.11 14.49 11.81
C THR A 144 14.20 15.47 12.22
N PHE A 145 13.87 16.69 12.66
CA PHE A 145 14.86 17.60 13.26
C PHE A 145 15.54 16.97 14.48
N ILE A 146 14.79 16.30 15.36
CA ILE A 146 15.33 15.62 16.54
C ILE A 146 16.17 14.40 16.14
N ALA A 147 15.68 13.56 15.24
CA ALA A 147 16.35 12.35 14.80
C ALA A 147 17.63 12.64 13.99
N ALA A 148 17.60 13.62 13.09
CA ALA A 148 18.76 14.10 12.35
C ALA A 148 19.83 14.68 13.28
N LYS A 149 19.43 15.42 14.33
CA LYS A 149 20.37 15.91 15.36
C LYS A 149 21.02 14.78 16.16
N ARG A 150 20.36 13.63 16.31
CA ARG A 150 20.91 12.39 16.88
C ARG A 150 21.72 11.56 15.88
N GLY A 151 21.85 11.99 14.63
CA GLY A 151 22.63 11.32 13.58
C GLY A 151 21.87 10.28 12.76
N ALA A 152 20.55 10.13 12.91
CA ALA A 152 19.76 9.25 12.05
C ALA A 152 19.67 9.83 10.62
N ASP A 153 19.94 9.02 9.59
CA ASP A 153 19.84 9.39 8.16
C ASP A 153 18.61 8.73 7.52
N PHE A 154 17.78 9.53 6.87
CA PHE A 154 16.51 9.08 6.28
C PHE A 154 16.59 8.85 4.76
N SER A 155 17.76 9.01 4.15
CA SER A 155 17.96 8.79 2.70
C SER A 155 17.53 7.40 2.21
N PHE A 156 17.55 6.39 3.09
CA PHE A 156 17.06 5.05 2.78
C PHE A 156 15.57 5.02 2.39
N LEU A 157 14.76 6.02 2.77
CA LEU A 157 13.34 6.09 2.37
C LEU A 157 13.17 6.39 0.88
N GLY A 158 14.11 7.11 0.25
CA GLY A 158 13.98 7.64 -1.11
C GLY A 158 13.47 6.63 -2.15
N PRO A 159 14.09 5.43 -2.28
CA PRO A 159 13.62 4.40 -3.21
C PRO A 159 12.20 3.86 -2.91
N PHE A 160 11.82 3.73 -1.63
CA PHE A 160 10.49 3.25 -1.23
C PHE A 160 9.42 4.29 -1.54
N LEU A 161 9.73 5.56 -1.27
CA LEU A 161 8.85 6.69 -1.54
C LEU A 161 8.67 6.93 -3.04
N PHE A 162 9.75 6.85 -3.82
CA PHE A 162 9.68 6.93 -5.28
C PHE A 162 8.83 5.80 -5.89
N CYS A 163 8.99 4.56 -5.40
CA CYS A 163 8.15 3.43 -5.82
C CYS A 163 6.67 3.67 -5.46
N ALA A 164 6.39 4.19 -4.27
CA ALA A 164 5.03 4.46 -3.84
C ALA A 164 4.39 5.65 -4.59
N LEU A 165 5.18 6.66 -4.97
CA LEU A 165 4.74 7.77 -5.81
C LEU A 165 4.37 7.30 -7.23
N LEU A 166 5.18 6.42 -7.84
CA LEU A 166 4.86 5.81 -9.14
C LEU A 166 3.57 4.97 -9.07
N LEU A 167 3.37 4.23 -7.97
CA LEU A 167 2.15 3.45 -7.73
C LEU A 167 0.92 4.36 -7.59
N LEU A 168 1.01 5.44 -6.80
CA LEU A 168 -0.06 6.44 -6.68
C LEU A 168 -0.36 7.14 -8.02
N PHE A 169 0.67 7.42 -8.83
CA PHE A 169 0.52 7.99 -10.17
C PHE A 169 -0.19 7.01 -11.13
N ALA A 170 0.17 5.73 -11.11
CA ALA A 170 -0.53 4.69 -11.88
C ALA A 170 -2.01 4.59 -11.46
N PHE A 171 -2.30 4.59 -10.15
CA PHE A 171 -3.69 4.63 -9.66
C PHE A 171 -4.45 5.89 -10.08
N ALA A 172 -3.78 7.05 -10.13
CA ALA A 172 -4.38 8.29 -10.63
C ALA A 172 -4.76 8.20 -12.12
N ILE A 173 -3.93 7.57 -12.96
CA ILE A 173 -4.25 7.32 -14.38
C ILE A 173 -5.40 6.32 -14.51
N ILE A 174 -5.35 5.19 -13.78
CA ILE A 174 -6.41 4.17 -13.82
C ILE A 174 -7.76 4.80 -13.43
N ARG A 175 -7.79 5.69 -12.42
CA ARG A 175 -9.00 6.41 -11.98
C ARG A 175 -9.62 7.32 -13.06
N ILE A 176 -8.83 7.83 -14.00
CA ILE A 176 -9.34 8.67 -15.11
C ILE A 176 -10.07 7.81 -16.15
N ILE A 177 -9.59 6.58 -16.40
CA ILE A 177 -10.16 5.66 -17.39
C ILE A 177 -11.30 4.83 -16.78
N PHE A 178 -11.15 4.43 -15.51
CA PHE A 178 -12.09 3.62 -14.74
C PHE A 178 -12.44 4.34 -13.43
N PRO A 179 -13.57 5.07 -13.37
CA PRO A 179 -13.95 5.81 -12.16
C PRO A 179 -14.27 4.84 -11.01
N MET A 180 -13.32 4.72 -10.08
CA MET A 180 -13.41 3.80 -8.95
C MET A 180 -14.53 4.21 -7.98
N GLY A 181 -15.17 3.20 -7.36
CA GLY A 181 -16.12 3.41 -6.28
C GLY A 181 -15.50 4.05 -5.03
N ARG A 182 -16.37 4.57 -4.14
CA ARG A 182 -16.01 5.39 -2.97
C ARG A 182 -14.94 4.77 -2.05
N LEU A 183 -14.91 3.44 -1.92
CA LEU A 183 -13.92 2.72 -1.12
C LEU A 183 -12.51 2.77 -1.74
N GLY A 184 -12.41 2.74 -3.07
CA GLY A 184 -11.12 2.88 -3.77
C GLY A 184 -10.49 4.24 -3.52
N GLU A 185 -11.29 5.32 -3.52
CA GLU A 185 -10.81 6.67 -3.16
C GLU A 185 -10.26 6.73 -1.73
N GLN A 186 -10.87 6.03 -0.78
CA GLN A 186 -10.39 5.99 0.62
C GLN A 186 -9.11 5.18 0.77
N VAL A 187 -9.01 4.00 0.14
CA VAL A 187 -7.78 3.17 0.22
C VAL A 187 -6.60 3.90 -0.41
N ILE A 188 -6.80 4.52 -1.58
CA ILE A 188 -5.78 5.38 -2.22
C ILE A 188 -5.46 6.59 -1.33
N GLY A 189 -6.46 7.18 -0.67
CA GLY A 189 -6.25 8.25 0.32
C GLY A 189 -5.40 7.81 1.52
N CYS A 190 -5.68 6.66 2.13
CA CYS A 190 -4.91 6.13 3.25
C CYS A 190 -3.45 5.81 2.86
N ILE A 191 -3.25 5.17 1.71
CA ILE A 191 -1.91 4.90 1.17
C ILE A 191 -1.19 6.22 0.87
N GLY A 192 -1.86 7.17 0.21
CA GLY A 192 -1.35 8.51 -0.05
C GLY A 192 -0.91 9.23 1.21
N ALA A 193 -1.75 9.25 2.25
CA ALA A 193 -1.43 9.91 3.51
C ALA A 193 -0.19 9.32 4.20
N LEU A 194 -0.01 7.99 4.18
CA LEU A 194 1.20 7.35 4.70
C LEU A 194 2.44 7.67 3.85
N VAL A 195 2.30 7.64 2.52
CA VAL A 195 3.39 7.91 1.58
C VAL A 195 3.87 9.35 1.67
N PHE A 196 2.96 10.33 1.64
CA PHE A 196 3.32 11.74 1.76
C PHE A 196 3.78 12.12 3.18
N SER A 197 3.33 11.42 4.22
CA SER A 197 3.95 11.50 5.56
C SER A 197 5.42 11.03 5.52
N GLY A 198 5.72 9.95 4.81
CA GLY A 198 7.08 9.48 4.60
C GLY A 198 7.94 10.44 3.76
N PHE A 199 7.36 11.08 2.74
CA PHE A 199 8.05 12.15 1.98
C PHE A 199 8.38 13.36 2.86
N ILE A 200 7.46 13.83 3.71
CA ILE A 200 7.77 14.91 4.68
C ILE A 200 8.99 14.55 5.54
N ILE A 201 9.11 13.29 5.99
CA ILE A 201 10.29 12.81 6.73
C ILE A 201 11.56 12.91 5.86
N TYR A 202 11.52 12.32 4.67
CA TYR A 202 12.65 12.23 3.75
C TYR A 202 13.13 13.60 3.25
N ASP A 203 12.22 14.46 2.78
CA ASP A 203 12.58 15.76 2.25
C ASP A 203 12.93 16.78 3.34
N THR A 204 12.41 16.63 4.57
CA THR A 204 12.96 17.39 5.71
C THR A 204 14.41 16.98 6.02
N ASP A 205 14.75 15.69 5.96
CA ASP A 205 16.15 15.26 6.12
C ASP A 205 17.05 15.75 4.98
N ASN A 206 16.53 15.78 3.74
CA ASN A 206 17.23 16.36 2.60
C ASN A 206 17.47 17.87 2.77
N VAL A 207 16.51 18.62 3.31
CA VAL A 207 16.65 20.05 3.65
C VAL A 207 17.72 20.25 4.72
N ILE A 208 17.78 19.36 5.71
CA ILE A 208 18.77 19.41 6.78
C ILE A 208 20.18 19.10 6.27
N LYS A 209 20.35 18.09 5.41
CA LYS A 209 21.68 17.50 5.10
C LYS A 209 22.17 17.56 3.66
N ARG A 210 21.29 17.61 2.66
CA ARG A 210 21.62 17.28 1.25
C ARG A 210 21.45 18.43 0.27
N PHE A 211 20.43 19.27 0.43
CA PHE A 211 20.24 20.43 -0.44
C PHE A 211 21.38 21.44 -0.28
N THR A 212 21.81 22.04 -1.39
CA THR A 212 22.75 23.17 -1.38
C THR A 212 22.05 24.49 -1.07
N TYR A 213 22.80 25.53 -0.67
CA TYR A 213 22.22 26.80 -0.22
C TYR A 213 21.37 27.53 -1.28
N ASP A 214 21.63 27.31 -2.57
CA ASP A 214 20.91 27.93 -3.68
C ASP A 214 19.63 27.18 -4.07
N GLN A 215 19.50 25.90 -3.69
CA GLN A 215 18.32 25.06 -3.97
C GLN A 215 17.13 25.31 -3.05
N TYR A 216 17.06 26.47 -2.39
CA TYR A 216 15.98 26.80 -1.43
C TYR A 216 14.58 26.83 -2.07
N ILE A 217 14.48 27.02 -3.39
CA ILE A 217 13.23 26.99 -4.16
C ILE A 217 12.77 25.55 -4.41
N GLU A 218 13.70 24.67 -4.81
CA GLU A 218 13.44 23.25 -5.03
C GLU A 218 13.05 22.55 -3.72
N ALA A 219 13.82 22.80 -2.66
CA ALA A 219 13.53 22.36 -1.30
C ALA A 219 12.15 22.79 -0.78
N ALA A 220 11.76 24.06 -1.00
CA ALA A 220 10.45 24.56 -0.59
C ALA A 220 9.32 23.93 -1.43
N ALA A 221 9.54 23.75 -2.74
CA ALA A 221 8.55 23.14 -3.63
C ALA A 221 8.28 21.66 -3.34
N CYS A 222 9.32 20.88 -3.01
CA CYS A 222 9.18 19.48 -2.57
C CYS A 222 8.31 19.39 -1.30
N LEU A 223 8.71 20.06 -0.22
CA LEU A 223 7.93 20.08 1.03
C LEU A 223 6.49 20.59 0.82
N PHE A 224 6.30 21.60 -0.02
CA PHE A 224 4.97 22.11 -0.35
C PHE A 224 4.11 21.05 -1.06
N LEU A 225 4.68 20.35 -2.05
CA LEU A 225 3.98 19.26 -2.75
C LEU A 225 3.59 18.13 -1.80
N ASP A 226 4.50 17.70 -0.91
CA ASP A 226 4.22 16.61 0.03
C ASP A 226 3.07 16.93 0.97
N ILE A 227 3.10 18.13 1.56
CA ILE A 227 2.07 18.58 2.51
C ILE A 227 0.73 18.80 1.82
N ILE A 228 0.71 19.34 0.59
CA ILE A 228 -0.53 19.48 -0.19
C ILE A 228 -1.08 18.12 -0.60
N ASN A 229 -0.23 17.17 -1.00
CA ASN A 229 -0.68 15.82 -1.35
C ASN A 229 -1.13 15.02 -0.11
N LEU A 230 -0.51 15.23 1.05
CA LEU A 230 -0.99 14.74 2.35
C LEU A 230 -2.38 15.33 2.67
N PHE A 231 -2.57 16.64 2.50
CA PHE A 231 -3.88 17.30 2.67
C PHE A 231 -4.94 16.70 1.74
N MET A 232 -4.63 16.56 0.45
CA MET A 232 -5.55 15.98 -0.53
C MET A 232 -5.91 14.52 -0.20
N SER A 233 -4.94 13.76 0.31
CA SER A 233 -5.13 12.39 0.78
C SER A 233 -6.03 12.31 2.02
N LEU A 234 -5.76 13.15 3.04
CA LEU A 234 -6.58 13.25 4.25
C LEU A 234 -7.99 13.76 3.93
N LEU A 235 -8.13 14.72 3.02
CA LEU A 235 -9.43 15.22 2.55
C LEU A 235 -10.24 14.12 1.85
N ALA A 236 -9.60 13.25 1.07
CA ALA A 236 -10.25 12.10 0.44
C ALA A 236 -10.76 11.07 1.47
N ILE A 237 -9.95 10.75 2.50
CA ILE A 237 -10.35 9.87 3.61
C ILE A 237 -11.53 10.48 4.38
N LEU A 238 -11.39 11.73 4.82
CA LEU A 238 -12.31 12.39 5.75
C LEU A 238 -13.63 12.78 5.09
N ALA A 239 -13.66 13.01 3.77
CA ALA A 239 -14.90 13.28 3.02
C ALA A 239 -15.94 12.15 3.08
N MET A 240 -15.55 10.98 3.59
CA MET A 240 -16.42 9.82 3.82
C MET A 240 -16.43 9.35 5.29
N ALA A 241 -15.52 9.85 6.15
CA ALA A 241 -15.33 9.37 7.52
C ALA A 241 -16.32 9.96 8.56
N ASP A 242 -17.49 10.43 8.11
CA ASP A 242 -18.55 11.02 8.95
C ASP A 242 -19.33 9.95 9.76
N PHE A 243 -18.70 8.81 10.08
CA PHE A 243 -19.25 7.76 10.94
C PHE A 243 -18.15 6.83 11.53
N ARG A 244 -17.91 6.97 12.85
CA ARG A 244 -17.10 6.10 13.79
C ARG A 244 -15.55 6.25 13.80
N ASP A 245 -14.98 5.89 14.97
CA ASP A 245 -13.91 6.65 15.65
C ASP A 245 -13.02 5.78 16.60
N LYS A 246 -11.72 6.15 16.80
CA LYS A 246 -10.67 5.68 17.78
C LYS A 246 -10.17 4.19 17.73
N ARG A 247 -8.89 3.81 18.03
CA ARG A 247 -7.58 4.49 18.34
C ARG A 247 -6.36 3.48 18.36
N PHE A 248 -5.18 3.86 17.83
CA PHE A 248 -3.74 3.65 18.24
C PHE A 248 -3.14 2.26 18.71
N VAL A 249 -1.80 1.99 18.85
CA VAL A 249 -0.51 2.19 18.06
C VAL A 249 0.77 1.85 18.94
N ASP A 250 2.01 1.80 18.36
CA ASP A 250 3.40 1.74 18.96
C ASP A 250 4.04 0.37 19.43
N ILE A 251 5.39 0.12 19.51
CA ILE A 251 6.59 0.44 18.65
C ILE A 251 7.92 -0.35 19.06
N GLU A 252 8.83 -0.68 18.10
CA GLU A 252 10.32 -1.03 18.15
C GLU A 252 10.94 -2.14 19.10
N MET A 253 12.20 -2.69 19.06
CA MET A 253 13.34 -2.97 18.09
C MET A 253 14.48 -3.86 18.73
N ALA A 254 15.37 -4.56 17.93
CA ALA A 254 16.88 -4.63 18.04
C ALA A 254 17.67 -5.94 17.60
N ASN A 255 18.72 -5.75 16.76
CA ASN A 255 20.04 -6.45 16.56
C ASN A 255 20.27 -7.94 16.11
N GLY A 256 21.13 -8.09 15.07
CA GLY A 256 22.47 -8.73 15.19
C GLY A 256 22.75 -10.14 14.62
N GLY A 257 23.29 -10.27 13.39
CA GLY A 257 23.40 -11.55 12.64
C GLY A 257 24.61 -12.48 12.83
N PHE A 258 24.44 -13.72 12.34
CA PHE A 258 25.49 -14.71 11.97
C PHE A 258 24.86 -15.74 10.98
N SER A 259 24.71 -15.41 9.68
CA SER A 259 23.83 -16.18 8.76
C SER A 259 24.47 -16.61 7.42
N GLY A 260 25.64 -17.26 7.46
CA GLY A 260 26.31 -17.75 6.25
C GLY A 260 25.71 -19.02 5.62
N VAL A 261 25.15 -19.94 6.44
CA VAL A 261 24.74 -21.30 6.00
C VAL A 261 23.23 -21.53 6.16
N GLU A 262 22.61 -20.95 7.21
CA GLU A 262 21.16 -21.07 7.43
C GLU A 262 20.34 -20.35 6.35
N ASP A 263 20.84 -19.22 5.82
CA ASP A 263 20.17 -18.46 4.76
C ASP A 263 20.09 -19.25 3.44
N GLU A 264 21.09 -20.08 3.13
CA GLU A 264 21.10 -20.92 1.93
C GLU A 264 20.09 -22.08 2.04
N LEU A 265 20.05 -22.77 3.19
CA LEU A 265 19.04 -23.79 3.48
C LEU A 265 17.61 -23.21 3.46
N ARG A 266 17.43 -22.00 4.02
CA ARG A 266 16.13 -21.30 3.99
C ARG A 266 15.68 -20.96 2.58
N CYS A 267 16.60 -20.51 1.72
CA CYS A 267 16.26 -20.22 0.32
C CYS A 267 15.86 -21.50 -0.43
N ALA A 268 16.59 -22.61 -0.28
CA ALA A 268 16.26 -23.88 -0.92
C ALA A 268 14.87 -24.42 -0.49
N PHE A 269 14.55 -24.35 0.80
CA PHE A 269 13.24 -24.72 1.35
C PHE A 269 12.11 -23.85 0.78
N ILE A 270 12.28 -22.53 0.77
CA ILE A 270 11.29 -21.58 0.26
C ILE A 270 11.05 -21.81 -1.23
N CYS A 271 12.10 -22.00 -2.03
CA CYS A 271 11.95 -22.35 -3.45
C CYS A 271 11.15 -23.63 -3.67
N LYS A 272 11.34 -24.66 -2.82
CA LYS A 272 10.57 -25.91 -2.90
C LYS A 272 9.09 -25.71 -2.57
N VAL A 273 8.76 -24.88 -1.57
CA VAL A 273 7.38 -24.52 -1.23
C VAL A 273 6.69 -23.80 -2.38
N TYR A 274 7.31 -22.75 -2.94
CA TYR A 274 6.71 -22.01 -4.06
C TYR A 274 6.64 -22.84 -5.35
N ALA A 275 7.57 -23.77 -5.60
CA ALA A 275 7.47 -24.70 -6.72
C ALA A 275 6.25 -25.63 -6.62
N LEU A 276 5.98 -26.20 -5.43
CA LEU A 276 4.76 -26.99 -5.18
C LEU A 276 3.50 -26.13 -5.35
N LEU A 277 3.48 -24.94 -4.74
CA LEU A 277 2.36 -23.99 -4.85
C LEU A 277 2.05 -23.63 -6.31
N CYS A 278 3.07 -23.35 -7.14
CA CYS A 278 2.89 -23.06 -8.56
C CYS A 278 2.24 -24.24 -9.31
N VAL A 279 2.65 -25.49 -9.06
CA VAL A 279 2.02 -26.67 -9.66
C VAL A 279 0.56 -26.78 -9.24
N GLN A 280 0.24 -26.52 -7.96
CA GLN A 280 -1.12 -26.57 -7.45
C GLN A 280 -2.01 -25.50 -8.08
N LEU A 281 -1.53 -24.25 -8.18
CA LEU A 281 -2.27 -23.15 -8.79
C LEU A 281 -2.48 -23.32 -10.29
N VAL A 282 -1.49 -23.83 -11.03
CA VAL A 282 -1.63 -24.17 -12.45
C VAL A 282 -2.69 -25.26 -12.66
N MET A 283 -2.75 -26.27 -11.78
CA MET A 283 -3.79 -27.30 -11.84
C MET A 283 -5.19 -26.71 -11.61
N VAL A 284 -5.38 -25.93 -10.53
CA VAL A 284 -6.69 -25.32 -10.23
C VAL A 284 -7.13 -24.37 -11.32
N PHE A 285 -6.23 -23.51 -11.82
CA PHE A 285 -6.53 -22.59 -12.90
C PHE A 285 -6.90 -23.32 -14.20
N GLY A 286 -6.13 -24.36 -14.58
CA GLY A 286 -6.39 -25.15 -15.78
C GLY A 286 -7.73 -25.87 -15.76
N VAL A 287 -8.07 -26.53 -14.63
CA VAL A 287 -9.38 -27.19 -14.46
C VAL A 287 -10.52 -26.17 -14.44
N SER A 288 -10.34 -25.05 -13.73
CA SER A 288 -11.38 -24.01 -13.63
C SER A 288 -11.66 -23.37 -14.99
N LEU A 289 -10.61 -23.04 -15.74
CA LEU A 289 -10.74 -22.49 -17.09
C LEU A 289 -11.38 -23.49 -18.05
N ALA A 290 -10.98 -24.78 -17.99
CA ALA A 290 -11.59 -25.83 -18.81
C ALA A 290 -13.09 -26.00 -18.51
N MET A 291 -13.48 -26.03 -17.23
CA MET A 291 -14.90 -26.12 -16.83
C MET A 291 -15.74 -24.89 -17.21
N THR A 292 -15.13 -23.70 -17.28
CA THR A 292 -15.81 -22.47 -17.71
C THR A 292 -15.92 -22.34 -19.24
N LEU A 293 -14.91 -22.78 -20.00
CA LEU A 293 -14.87 -22.64 -21.46
C LEU A 293 -15.51 -23.81 -22.23
N VAL A 294 -15.41 -25.05 -21.72
CA VAL A 294 -15.90 -26.24 -22.44
C VAL A 294 -17.41 -26.37 -22.25
N HIS A 295 -18.19 -25.89 -23.23
CA HIS A 295 -19.65 -25.85 -23.18
C HIS A 295 -20.36 -27.13 -22.70
N PRO A 296 -20.00 -28.35 -23.16
CA PRO A 296 -20.62 -29.58 -22.64
C PRO A 296 -20.38 -29.80 -21.14
N VAL A 297 -19.16 -29.55 -20.66
CA VAL A 297 -18.79 -29.71 -19.25
C VAL A 297 -19.52 -28.67 -18.40
N ARG A 298 -19.50 -27.40 -18.82
CA ARG A 298 -20.23 -26.32 -18.16
C ARG A 298 -21.72 -26.64 -18.04
N LYS A 299 -22.36 -27.13 -19.12
CA LYS A 299 -23.78 -27.50 -19.11
C LYS A 299 -24.07 -28.68 -18.17
N PHE A 300 -23.18 -29.67 -18.11
CA PHE A 300 -23.30 -30.81 -17.18
C PHE A 300 -23.24 -30.35 -15.72
N MET A 301 -22.30 -29.46 -15.37
CA MET A 301 -22.17 -28.95 -13.98
C MET A 301 -23.40 -28.15 -13.50
N LEU A 302 -24.18 -27.58 -14.42
CA LEU A 302 -25.45 -26.89 -14.13
C LEU A 302 -26.67 -27.83 -14.00
N THR A 303 -26.49 -29.14 -14.15
CA THR A 303 -27.55 -30.16 -14.05
C THR A 303 -27.56 -30.78 -12.65
N ASP A 304 -28.69 -31.33 -12.19
CA ASP A 304 -28.80 -32.02 -10.89
C ASP A 304 -27.71 -33.08 -10.67
N ALA A 305 -27.41 -33.86 -11.73
CA ALA A 305 -26.31 -34.84 -11.73
C ALA A 305 -24.94 -34.19 -11.44
N GLY A 306 -24.68 -32.99 -11.96
CA GLY A 306 -23.48 -32.20 -11.68
C GLY A 306 -23.38 -31.77 -10.22
N TYR A 307 -24.51 -31.42 -9.59
CA TYR A 307 -24.57 -31.12 -8.15
C TYR A 307 -24.27 -32.35 -7.27
N TYR A 308 -24.79 -33.55 -7.63
CA TYR A 308 -24.43 -34.78 -6.92
C TYR A 308 -22.94 -35.13 -7.07
N VAL A 309 -22.35 -34.95 -8.25
CA VAL A 309 -20.90 -35.12 -8.47
C VAL A 309 -20.12 -34.11 -7.64
N LEU A 310 -20.51 -32.84 -7.62
CA LEU A 310 -19.87 -31.81 -6.79
C LEU A 310 -19.91 -32.16 -5.30
N PHE A 311 -21.06 -32.62 -4.79
CA PHE A 311 -21.20 -33.08 -3.40
C PHE A 311 -20.26 -34.26 -3.11
N GLY A 312 -20.26 -35.29 -3.96
CA GLY A 312 -19.36 -36.44 -3.84
C GLY A 312 -17.88 -36.07 -3.86
N THR A 313 -17.46 -35.18 -4.76
CA THR A 313 -16.08 -34.66 -4.81
C THR A 313 -15.73 -33.81 -3.60
N THR A 314 -16.68 -33.07 -3.04
CA THR A 314 -16.47 -32.28 -1.81
C THR A 314 -16.25 -33.21 -0.60
N VAL A 315 -17.07 -34.25 -0.44
CA VAL A 315 -16.89 -35.28 0.60
C VAL A 315 -15.56 -36.00 0.43
N PHE A 316 -15.20 -36.40 -0.80
CA PHE A 316 -13.89 -36.98 -1.10
C PHE A 316 -12.74 -36.04 -0.71
N THR A 317 -12.83 -34.75 -1.04
CA THR A 317 -11.80 -33.76 -0.71
C THR A 317 -11.61 -33.60 0.80
N ILE A 318 -12.70 -33.63 1.59
CA ILE A 318 -12.66 -33.62 3.06
C ILE A 318 -11.99 -34.89 3.60
N ILE A 319 -12.31 -36.07 3.07
CA ILE A 319 -11.68 -37.34 3.46
C ILE A 319 -10.17 -37.31 3.17
N VAL A 320 -9.78 -36.87 1.97
CA VAL A 320 -8.35 -36.75 1.60
C VAL A 320 -7.63 -35.72 2.48
N PHE A 321 -8.27 -34.61 2.85
CA PHE A 321 -7.71 -33.63 3.79
C PHE A 321 -7.46 -34.24 5.18
N ILE A 322 -8.43 -34.96 5.74
CA ILE A 322 -8.28 -35.66 7.04
C ILE A 322 -7.15 -36.71 6.95
N LEU A 323 -7.10 -37.50 5.88
CA LEU A 323 -6.03 -38.47 5.65
C LEU A 323 -4.66 -37.79 5.52
N MET A 324 -4.58 -36.61 4.88
CA MET A 324 -3.35 -35.84 4.79
C MET A 324 -2.86 -35.38 6.17
N LEU A 325 -3.76 -34.92 7.04
CA LEU A 325 -3.42 -34.55 8.42
C LEU A 325 -2.90 -35.76 9.22
N CYS A 326 -3.53 -36.93 9.07
CA CYS A 326 -3.13 -38.15 9.77
C CYS A 326 -1.82 -38.79 9.23
N LEU A 327 -1.51 -38.61 7.95
CA LEU A 327 -0.44 -39.34 7.25
C LEU A 327 0.68 -38.42 6.72
N ARG A 328 0.78 -37.17 7.22
CA ARG A 328 1.69 -36.12 6.69
C ARG A 328 3.17 -36.52 6.65
N GLU A 329 3.62 -37.32 7.61
CA GLU A 329 5.03 -37.76 7.75
C GLU A 329 5.39 -38.94 6.82
N LEU A 330 4.40 -39.62 6.22
CA LEU A 330 4.63 -40.83 5.43
C LEU A 330 5.00 -40.50 3.99
N HIS A 331 6.29 -40.51 3.70
CA HIS A 331 6.80 -40.43 2.34
C HIS A 331 6.65 -41.78 1.60
N PRO A 332 6.16 -41.84 0.34
CA PRO A 332 5.71 -40.74 -0.53
C PRO A 332 4.19 -40.46 -0.48
N VAL A 333 3.46 -41.11 0.45
CA VAL A 333 1.99 -41.03 0.57
C VAL A 333 1.52 -39.57 0.74
N ASN A 334 2.26 -38.76 1.48
CA ASN A 334 2.00 -37.35 1.68
C ASN A 334 1.91 -36.52 0.37
N TYR A 335 2.78 -36.78 -0.62
CA TYR A 335 2.68 -36.13 -1.94
C TYR A 335 1.47 -36.61 -2.75
N ILE A 336 1.13 -37.90 -2.65
CA ILE A 336 -0.05 -38.47 -3.34
C ILE A 336 -1.33 -37.85 -2.77
N LEU A 337 -1.42 -37.71 -1.44
CA LEU A 337 -2.54 -37.04 -0.77
C LEU A 337 -2.60 -35.56 -1.10
N LEU A 338 -1.45 -34.86 -1.17
CA LEU A 338 -1.40 -33.46 -1.63
C LEU A 338 -1.95 -33.29 -3.05
N PHE A 339 -1.53 -34.16 -3.97
CA PHE A 339 -2.02 -34.14 -5.36
C PHE A 339 -3.53 -34.41 -5.45
N LEU A 340 -4.03 -35.44 -4.76
CA LEU A 340 -5.46 -35.78 -4.73
C LEU A 340 -6.30 -34.67 -4.10
N PHE A 341 -5.79 -34.01 -3.05
CA PHE A 341 -6.44 -32.88 -2.41
C PHE A 341 -6.51 -31.68 -3.37
N THR A 342 -5.40 -31.32 -4.01
CA THR A 342 -5.38 -30.23 -5.00
C THR A 342 -6.29 -30.53 -6.19
N LEU A 343 -6.41 -31.77 -6.63
CA LEU A 343 -7.36 -32.17 -7.68
C LEU A 343 -8.82 -32.00 -7.22
N GLY A 344 -9.14 -32.39 -5.98
CA GLY A 344 -10.45 -32.16 -5.37
C GLY A 344 -10.81 -30.67 -5.24
N ILE A 345 -9.85 -29.84 -4.82
CA ILE A 345 -10.00 -28.37 -4.78
C ILE A 345 -10.12 -27.79 -6.20
N ALA A 346 -9.35 -28.29 -7.17
CA ALA A 346 -9.42 -27.86 -8.56
C ALA A 346 -10.79 -28.13 -9.19
N PHE A 347 -11.37 -29.30 -8.91
CA PHE A 347 -12.70 -29.67 -9.37
C PHE A 347 -13.79 -28.82 -8.70
N THR A 348 -13.76 -28.68 -7.38
CA THR A 348 -14.77 -27.91 -6.64
C THR A 348 -14.72 -26.41 -6.96
N THR A 349 -13.51 -25.84 -7.07
CA THR A 349 -13.30 -24.46 -7.54
C THR A 349 -13.78 -24.28 -8.98
N GLY A 350 -13.43 -25.21 -9.89
CA GLY A 350 -13.87 -25.15 -11.29
C GLY A 350 -15.38 -25.27 -11.46
N ALA A 351 -16.06 -26.06 -10.61
CA ALA A 351 -17.51 -26.12 -10.55
C ALA A 351 -18.11 -24.75 -10.20
N VAL A 352 -17.55 -24.04 -9.19
CA VAL A 352 -17.96 -22.67 -8.85
C VAL A 352 -17.73 -21.71 -10.02
N CYS A 353 -16.58 -21.81 -10.72
CA CYS A 353 -16.30 -21.02 -11.92
C CYS A 353 -17.25 -21.30 -13.10
N SER A 354 -17.82 -22.52 -13.19
CA SER A 354 -18.77 -22.88 -14.26
C SER A 354 -20.09 -22.08 -14.19
N HIS A 355 -20.48 -21.63 -12.99
CA HIS A 355 -21.63 -20.75 -12.77
C HIS A 355 -21.38 -19.29 -13.16
N GLN A 356 -20.14 -18.91 -13.46
CA GLN A 356 -19.72 -17.53 -13.73
C GLN A 356 -19.42 -17.29 -15.22
N LYS A 357 -19.26 -16.03 -15.63
CA LYS A 357 -18.72 -15.67 -16.96
C LYS A 357 -17.20 -15.83 -16.97
N ALA A 358 -16.64 -16.21 -18.12
CA ALA A 358 -15.19 -16.40 -18.27
C ALA A 358 -14.38 -15.12 -17.94
N GLU A 359 -14.92 -13.95 -18.29
CA GLU A 359 -14.33 -12.64 -17.99
C GLU A 359 -14.20 -12.42 -16.48
N THR A 360 -15.27 -12.66 -15.71
CA THR A 360 -15.29 -12.57 -14.25
C THR A 360 -14.29 -13.52 -13.59
N VAL A 361 -14.18 -14.75 -14.11
CA VAL A 361 -13.22 -15.77 -13.63
C VAL A 361 -11.78 -15.33 -13.89
N LEU A 362 -11.46 -14.85 -15.10
CA LEU A 362 -10.12 -14.37 -15.44
C LEU A 362 -9.72 -13.11 -14.65
N LEU A 363 -10.65 -12.19 -14.42
CA LEU A 363 -10.38 -10.96 -13.67
C LEU A 363 -10.17 -11.26 -12.18
N ALA A 364 -10.99 -12.12 -11.56
CA ALA A 364 -10.78 -12.59 -10.19
C ALA A 364 -9.43 -13.33 -10.04
N ALA A 365 -9.06 -14.18 -11.01
CA ALA A 365 -7.77 -14.86 -11.02
C ALA A 365 -6.60 -13.86 -11.14
N GLY A 366 -6.71 -12.85 -12.00
CA GLY A 366 -5.72 -11.79 -12.16
C GLY A 366 -5.53 -10.95 -10.88
N LEU A 367 -6.62 -10.54 -10.23
CA LEU A 367 -6.57 -9.84 -8.94
C LEU A 367 -5.92 -10.71 -7.85
N THR A 368 -6.27 -11.98 -7.79
CA THR A 368 -5.68 -12.93 -6.82
C THR A 368 -4.18 -13.11 -7.09
N LEU A 369 -3.75 -13.18 -8.36
CA LEU A 369 -2.32 -13.27 -8.72
C LEU A 369 -1.55 -12.02 -8.28
N VAL A 370 -2.08 -10.82 -8.53
CA VAL A 370 -1.45 -9.56 -8.10
C VAL A 370 -1.40 -9.45 -6.58
N ALA A 371 -2.49 -9.77 -5.88
CA ALA A 371 -2.55 -9.75 -4.43
C ALA A 371 -1.59 -10.77 -3.80
N SER A 372 -1.58 -12.01 -4.31
CA SER A 372 -0.74 -13.09 -3.78
C SER A 372 0.75 -12.82 -3.96
N VAL A 373 1.19 -12.39 -5.15
CA VAL A 373 2.58 -12.00 -5.40
C VAL A 373 2.95 -10.76 -4.59
N GLY A 374 2.09 -9.74 -4.54
CA GLY A 374 2.33 -8.49 -3.81
C GLY A 374 2.46 -8.68 -2.30
N LEU A 375 1.52 -9.39 -1.67
CA LEU A 375 1.53 -9.69 -0.23
C LEU A 375 2.67 -10.64 0.14
N THR A 376 2.99 -11.61 -0.74
CA THR A 376 4.18 -12.47 -0.56
C THR A 376 5.44 -11.61 -0.50
N LEU A 377 5.70 -10.79 -1.53
CA LEU A 377 6.91 -9.95 -1.61
C LEU A 377 6.98 -8.93 -0.46
N PHE A 378 5.87 -8.30 -0.11
CA PHE A 378 5.77 -7.42 1.06
C PHE A 378 6.21 -8.14 2.34
N THR A 379 5.66 -9.33 2.58
CA THR A 379 5.95 -10.11 3.79
C THR A 379 7.39 -10.60 3.81
N PHE A 380 7.95 -10.97 2.66
CA PHE A 380 9.39 -11.27 2.52
C PHE A 380 10.28 -10.11 2.94
N VAL A 381 9.94 -8.88 2.53
CA VAL A 381 10.68 -7.67 2.91
C VAL A 381 10.48 -7.34 4.40
N ALA A 382 9.26 -7.40 4.90
CA ALA A 382 8.94 -7.07 6.29
C ALA A 382 9.54 -8.09 7.29
N ALA A 383 9.42 -9.39 7.03
CA ALA A 383 10.01 -10.44 7.85
C ALA A 383 11.56 -10.38 7.85
N LYS A 384 12.19 -10.01 6.73
CA LYS A 384 13.65 -9.75 6.69
C LYS A 384 14.05 -8.48 7.46
N ARG A 385 13.16 -7.50 7.62
CA ARG A 385 13.33 -6.33 8.49
C ARG A 385 13.02 -6.59 9.97
N GLY A 386 12.76 -7.83 10.36
CA GLY A 386 12.45 -8.20 11.75
C GLY A 386 11.02 -7.85 12.18
N TRP A 387 10.11 -7.53 11.25
CA TRP A 387 8.70 -7.33 11.58
C TRP A 387 8.07 -8.68 11.91
N ASP A 388 7.45 -8.79 13.08
CA ASP A 388 6.76 -9.99 13.53
C ASP A 388 5.25 -9.88 13.25
N PHE A 389 4.71 -10.82 12.47
CA PHE A 389 3.28 -10.91 12.16
C PHE A 389 2.54 -11.97 13.00
N SER A 390 3.23 -12.64 13.94
CA SER A 390 2.66 -13.69 14.80
C SER A 390 1.41 -13.26 15.55
N PHE A 391 1.31 -11.96 15.89
CA PHE A 391 0.17 -11.38 16.60
C PHE A 391 -1.15 -11.49 15.82
N LEU A 392 -1.11 -11.64 14.49
CA LEU A 392 -2.31 -11.76 13.65
C LEU A 392 -3.06 -13.08 13.89
N GLY A 393 -2.36 -14.15 14.30
CA GLY A 393 -2.90 -15.52 14.37
C GLY A 393 -4.25 -15.64 15.11
N PRO A 394 -4.38 -15.17 16.36
CA PRO A 394 -5.65 -15.24 17.10
C PRO A 394 -6.79 -14.44 16.46
N PHE A 395 -6.50 -13.31 15.81
CA PHE A 395 -7.50 -12.48 15.13
C PHE A 395 -7.96 -13.12 13.82
N LEU A 396 -7.03 -13.67 13.05
CA LEU A 396 -7.32 -14.37 11.80
C LEU A 396 -8.09 -15.67 12.07
N PHE A 397 -7.70 -16.45 13.10
CA PHE A 397 -8.40 -17.66 13.50
C PHE A 397 -9.85 -17.39 13.95
N SER A 398 -10.07 -16.36 14.77
CA SER A 398 -11.42 -15.96 15.18
C SER A 398 -12.25 -15.41 14.01
N ALA A 399 -11.64 -14.68 13.06
CA ALA A 399 -12.30 -14.23 11.85
C ALA A 399 -12.66 -15.39 10.89
N LEU A 400 -11.81 -16.41 10.78
CA LEU A 400 -12.09 -17.63 10.01
C LEU A 400 -13.25 -18.43 10.60
N LEU A 401 -13.31 -18.56 11.93
CA LEU A 401 -14.46 -19.17 12.61
C LEU A 401 -15.76 -18.39 12.35
N LEU A 402 -15.71 -17.06 12.31
CA LEU A 402 -16.87 -16.23 11.95
C LEU A 402 -17.32 -16.47 10.49
N LEU A 403 -16.37 -16.53 9.55
CA LEU A 403 -16.65 -16.85 8.14
C LEU A 403 -17.28 -18.23 7.98
N LEU A 404 -16.78 -19.24 8.70
CA LEU A 404 -17.30 -20.61 8.65
C LEU A 404 -18.70 -20.70 9.29
N ALA A 405 -18.91 -20.07 10.45
CA ALA A 405 -20.21 -20.01 11.11
C ALA A 405 -21.26 -19.30 10.25
N PHE A 406 -20.89 -18.20 9.59
CA PHE A 406 -21.78 -17.52 8.65
C PHE A 406 -22.00 -18.34 7.36
N GLY A 407 -20.97 -19.02 6.86
CA GLY A 407 -21.09 -19.95 5.73
C GLY A 407 -22.12 -21.05 5.98
N LEU A 408 -22.11 -21.64 7.18
CA LEU A 408 -23.13 -22.60 7.62
C LEU A 408 -24.51 -21.95 7.82
N PHE A 409 -24.58 -20.75 8.39
CA PHE A 409 -25.84 -20.01 8.57
C PHE A 409 -26.57 -19.78 7.22
N ARG A 410 -25.82 -19.45 6.16
CA ARG A 410 -26.37 -19.28 4.79
C ARG A 410 -26.98 -20.55 4.19
N VAL A 411 -26.64 -21.74 4.68
CA VAL A 411 -27.24 -23.00 4.20
C VAL A 411 -28.70 -23.11 4.64
N PHE A 412 -29.02 -22.60 5.83
CA PHE A 412 -30.36 -22.68 6.42
C PHE A 412 -31.18 -21.40 6.23
N PHE A 413 -30.52 -20.24 6.14
CA PHE A 413 -31.18 -18.93 6.09
C PHE A 413 -30.77 -18.14 4.85
N HIS A 414 -31.77 -17.69 4.08
CA HIS A 414 -31.55 -16.84 2.90
C HIS A 414 -31.13 -15.43 3.33
N THR A 415 -29.85 -15.10 3.16
CA THR A 415 -29.29 -13.77 3.42
C THR A 415 -29.34 -12.89 2.16
N GLY A 416 -29.76 -11.63 2.32
CA GLY A 416 -29.84 -10.67 1.22
C GLY A 416 -28.48 -10.30 0.62
N ASN A 417 -28.48 -9.85 -0.65
CA ASN A 417 -27.27 -9.62 -1.46
C ASN A 417 -26.22 -8.75 -0.76
N LEU A 418 -26.62 -7.66 -0.09
CA LEU A 418 -25.70 -6.79 0.67
C LEU A 418 -24.92 -7.54 1.75
N VAL A 419 -25.56 -8.46 2.48
CA VAL A 419 -24.89 -9.24 3.54
C VAL A 419 -23.90 -10.23 2.93
N ASN A 420 -24.24 -10.82 1.78
CA ASN A 420 -23.37 -11.72 1.03
C ASN A 420 -22.14 -10.98 0.47
N GLN A 421 -22.33 -9.78 -0.08
CA GLN A 421 -21.25 -8.93 -0.60
C GLN A 421 -20.32 -8.44 0.53
N LEU A 422 -20.88 -7.93 1.64
CA LEU A 422 -20.09 -7.52 2.81
C LEU A 422 -19.27 -8.69 3.39
N MET A 423 -19.83 -9.89 3.43
CA MET A 423 -19.08 -11.08 3.84
C MET A 423 -17.99 -11.47 2.83
N GLY A 424 -18.21 -11.29 1.53
CA GLY A 424 -17.19 -11.48 0.51
C GLY A 424 -15.99 -10.54 0.67
N VAL A 425 -16.25 -9.24 0.95
CA VAL A 425 -15.19 -8.27 1.27
C VAL A 425 -14.47 -8.66 2.57
N PHE A 426 -15.20 -9.03 3.62
CA PHE A 426 -14.61 -9.47 4.89
C PHE A 426 -13.74 -10.73 4.69
N GLY A 427 -14.23 -11.72 3.94
CA GLY A 427 -13.51 -12.92 3.58
C GLY A 427 -12.22 -12.62 2.82
N ALA A 428 -12.27 -11.78 1.78
CA ALA A 428 -11.09 -11.38 1.03
C ALA A 428 -10.04 -10.68 1.92
N LEU A 429 -10.46 -9.81 2.84
CA LEU A 429 -9.54 -9.18 3.80
C LEU A 429 -8.92 -10.20 4.77
N VAL A 430 -9.69 -11.17 5.25
CA VAL A 430 -9.18 -12.24 6.13
C VAL A 430 -8.16 -13.10 5.41
N PHE A 431 -8.40 -13.53 4.17
CA PHE A 431 -7.43 -14.32 3.41
C PHE A 431 -6.20 -13.53 2.97
N CYS A 432 -6.32 -12.22 2.67
CA CYS A 432 -5.16 -11.34 2.54
C CYS A 432 -4.34 -11.26 3.84
N GLY A 433 -5.00 -11.28 5.00
CA GLY A 433 -4.34 -11.33 6.31
C GLY A 433 -3.63 -12.66 6.56
N TYR A 434 -4.26 -13.79 6.23
CA TYR A 434 -3.63 -15.11 6.27
C TYR A 434 -2.42 -15.19 5.33
N MET A 435 -2.51 -14.68 4.10
CA MET A 435 -1.37 -14.64 3.19
C MET A 435 -0.13 -13.96 3.80
N VAL A 436 -0.31 -12.88 4.58
CA VAL A 436 0.79 -12.21 5.30
C VAL A 436 1.24 -13.06 6.50
N TYR A 437 0.32 -13.61 7.28
CA TYR A 437 0.63 -14.45 8.44
C TYR A 437 1.39 -15.73 8.04
N ASP A 438 0.93 -16.47 7.05
CA ASP A 438 1.51 -17.73 6.62
C ASP A 438 2.74 -17.56 5.73
N THR A 439 2.86 -16.48 4.95
CA THR A 439 4.17 -16.12 4.35
C THR A 439 5.19 -15.77 5.43
N PHE A 440 4.79 -15.08 6.50
CA PHE A 440 5.68 -14.80 7.63
C PHE A 440 6.08 -16.10 8.36
N ASN A 441 5.13 -17.00 8.61
CA ASN A 441 5.38 -18.30 9.21
C ASN A 441 6.32 -19.15 8.34
N LEU A 442 6.17 -19.12 7.01
CA LEU A 442 7.08 -19.77 6.06
C LEU A 442 8.53 -19.30 6.23
N ILE A 443 8.72 -17.99 6.41
CA ILE A 443 10.05 -17.38 6.53
C ILE A 443 10.68 -17.63 7.91
N LYS A 444 9.88 -17.60 8.99
CA LYS A 444 10.39 -17.51 10.37
C LYS A 444 10.08 -18.70 11.30
N ARG A 445 9.03 -19.48 11.04
CA ARG A 445 8.49 -20.47 12.01
C ARG A 445 8.48 -21.92 11.51
N PHE A 446 8.19 -22.19 10.24
CA PHE A 446 8.20 -23.56 9.71
C PHE A 446 9.61 -24.18 9.73
N THR A 447 9.69 -25.49 9.97
CA THR A 447 10.93 -26.27 9.80
C THR A 447 11.12 -26.69 8.35
N TYR A 448 12.36 -27.04 7.97
CA TYR A 448 12.74 -27.34 6.59
C TYR A 448 12.00 -28.55 5.97
N ASP A 449 11.47 -29.46 6.80
CA ASP A 449 10.76 -30.66 6.35
C ASP A 449 9.26 -30.41 6.13
N GLN A 450 8.70 -29.33 6.69
CA GLN A 450 7.27 -28.99 6.63
C GLN A 450 6.85 -28.27 5.32
N TYR A 451 7.57 -28.47 4.22
CA TYR A 451 7.30 -27.76 2.95
C TYR A 451 5.93 -28.11 2.34
N ILE A 452 5.38 -29.30 2.64
CA ILE A 452 4.02 -29.70 2.23
C ILE A 452 2.96 -28.88 2.99
N GLU A 453 3.12 -28.75 4.31
CA GLU A 453 2.20 -28.02 5.19
C GLU A 453 2.22 -26.51 4.87
N ALA A 454 3.41 -25.94 4.66
CA ALA A 454 3.55 -24.53 4.28
C ALA A 454 3.01 -24.23 2.87
N ALA A 455 3.18 -25.15 1.90
CA ALA A 455 2.58 -25.01 0.57
C ALA A 455 1.05 -25.11 0.63
N LEU A 456 0.51 -26.02 1.45
CA LEU A 456 -0.92 -26.21 1.65
C LEU A 456 -1.60 -24.97 2.25
N CYS A 457 -1.01 -24.34 3.27
CA CYS A 457 -1.51 -23.08 3.84
C CYS A 457 -1.62 -21.97 2.79
N LEU A 458 -0.49 -21.64 2.12
CA LEU A 458 -0.47 -20.60 1.09
C LEU A 458 -1.39 -20.91 -0.10
N PHE A 459 -1.52 -22.19 -0.46
CA PHE A 459 -2.47 -22.63 -1.49
C PHE A 459 -3.91 -22.36 -1.08
N LEU A 460 -4.30 -22.73 0.16
CA LEU A 460 -5.64 -22.49 0.67
C LEU A 460 -5.96 -21.01 0.81
N ASP A 461 -5.01 -20.17 1.21
CA ASP A 461 -5.23 -18.72 1.27
C ASP A 461 -5.50 -18.14 -0.12
N ILE A 462 -4.70 -18.51 -1.11
CA ILE A 462 -4.82 -18.02 -2.48
C ILE A 462 -6.13 -18.50 -3.13
N ILE A 463 -6.49 -19.77 -2.96
CA ILE A 463 -7.76 -20.30 -3.50
C ILE A 463 -8.98 -19.68 -2.79
N ASN A 464 -8.94 -19.51 -1.46
CA ASN A 464 -10.03 -18.86 -0.76
C ASN A 464 -10.16 -17.38 -1.12
N LEU A 465 -9.04 -16.63 -1.22
CA LEU A 465 -9.04 -15.25 -1.72
C LEU A 465 -9.66 -15.17 -3.12
N PHE A 466 -9.28 -16.07 -4.03
CA PHE A 466 -9.88 -16.17 -5.36
C PHE A 466 -11.39 -16.41 -5.30
N LEU A 467 -11.85 -17.36 -4.49
CA LEU A 467 -13.28 -17.67 -4.35
C LEU A 467 -14.06 -16.49 -3.76
N GLN A 468 -13.51 -15.74 -2.80
CA GLN A 468 -14.16 -14.54 -2.25
C GLN A 468 -14.24 -13.40 -3.27
N LEU A 469 -13.17 -13.15 -4.04
CA LEU A 469 -13.17 -12.15 -5.11
C LEU A 469 -14.14 -12.54 -6.25
N LEU A 470 -14.17 -13.81 -6.63
CA LEU A 470 -15.10 -14.34 -7.63
C LEU A 470 -16.56 -14.24 -7.15
N ALA A 471 -16.83 -14.53 -5.88
CA ALA A 471 -18.17 -14.41 -5.30
C ALA A 471 -18.64 -12.96 -5.19
N LEU A 472 -17.72 -12.02 -4.90
CA LEU A 472 -18.00 -10.59 -4.90
C LEU A 472 -18.42 -10.14 -6.31
N MET A 473 -17.58 -10.40 -7.31
CA MET A 473 -17.76 -9.92 -8.68
C MET A 473 -18.90 -10.62 -9.42
N GLY A 474 -19.15 -11.90 -9.14
CA GLY A 474 -20.25 -12.66 -9.73
C GLY A 474 -21.64 -12.31 -9.17
N SER A 475 -21.73 -11.33 -8.25
CA SER A 475 -22.98 -10.91 -7.62
C SER A 475 -23.64 -9.68 -8.26
N ASP A 476 -22.90 -8.91 -9.07
CA ASP A 476 -23.39 -7.67 -9.71
C ASP A 476 -24.05 -7.93 -11.09
N ASP A 477 -24.17 -9.21 -11.49
CA ASP A 477 -24.44 -9.65 -12.87
C ASP A 477 -25.74 -10.48 -12.99
N LYS A 478 -26.66 -10.34 -12.02
CA LYS A 478 -27.93 -11.07 -11.90
C LYS A 478 -29.11 -10.16 -11.53
#